data_AF-A0A1X0B7G7-F1
#
_entry.id   AF-A0A1X0B7G7-F1
#
_cell.length_a   1.000
_cell.length_b   1.000
_cell.length_c   1.000
_cell.angle_alpha   90.00
_cell.angle_beta   90.00
_cell.angle_gamma   90.00
#
_symmetry.space_group_name_H-M   'P 1'
#
loop_
_entity.id
_entity.type
_entity.pdbx_description
1 polymer ?
#
loop_
_entity_poly.entity_id
_entity_poly.type
_entity_poly.pdbx_seq_one_letter_code
_entity_poly.pdbx_strand_id
1 'polypeptide(L)'
;MLQEDATNVRVFRDDDDGYLAWIADHSDGHVINIARSLWPGDARVHRADCRTISGQIPRGALWTGPYVKVCAEHPAELEQWANNRLGEQVRLCGSCHPARSDTGSASRNRAERATDTSVPAGRALVHVGNGVVEAWADDYIRYEVKHRPPWQEQLRTEIRMHCERLKPSAGQVLHAVFFGDKRANADVENVLLYCFGSFATAGSNGIRFEHGAGVPLTAGGDAYPFCYRYALAPRSGTFADWRQGRTLASFDWTDLGAFTGEKIAAQVWLALSRGQAEVAEQVRAPDTPFAVRVEVRPPREHQKVLGNLVKGVFDGVISAFQAHTDTTVLPEVGERIAKVVGAIPTEIDQHLLDRHRAVLGDVSRLVSPYGKGVQWNPADHWCVAGELLRAEPIDSHWAIKGEIVELHRWSPTPQPPPTTRA
;
A
#
# COMPACT_ATOMS: atom_id res chain seq x y z
N MET A 1 14.63 -22.24 21.12
CA MET A 1 13.42 -23.07 20.96
C MET A 1 12.26 -22.19 21.41
N LEU A 2 11.64 -21.47 20.47
CA LEU A 2 10.49 -20.61 20.72
C LEU A 2 9.26 -21.35 20.20
N GLN A 3 8.25 -21.48 21.06
CA GLN A 3 6.98 -22.14 20.80
C GLN A 3 6.32 -21.60 19.52
N GLU A 4 6.10 -22.50 18.56
CA GLU A 4 5.02 -22.37 17.58
C GLU A 4 3.71 -22.52 18.36
N ASP A 5 2.96 -21.42 18.52
CA ASP A 5 1.57 -21.52 18.95
C ASP A 5 0.79 -22.24 17.85
N ALA A 6 0.49 -23.51 18.12
CA ALA A 6 -0.31 -24.39 17.29
C ALA A 6 -1.76 -23.90 17.21
N THR A 7 -2.06 -23.00 16.27
CA THR A 7 -3.42 -22.83 15.76
C THR A 7 -3.68 -23.93 14.72
N ASN A 8 -4.64 -24.83 14.99
CA ASN A 8 -5.03 -25.94 14.11
C ASN A 8 -5.88 -25.48 12.90
N VAL A 9 -5.45 -24.38 12.28
CA VAL A 9 -6.17 -23.64 11.24
C VAL A 9 -5.58 -23.99 9.88
N ARG A 10 -6.43 -24.38 8.92
CA ARG A 10 -6.03 -24.65 7.53
C ARG A 10 -6.43 -23.49 6.63
N VAL A 11 -5.51 -23.04 5.77
CA VAL A 11 -5.75 -21.92 4.85
C VAL A 11 -5.70 -22.44 3.42
N PHE A 12 -6.79 -22.25 2.68
CA PHE A 12 -6.89 -22.62 1.27
C PHE A 12 -6.92 -21.37 0.38
N ARG A 13 -6.04 -21.37 -0.63
CA ARG A 13 -5.90 -20.29 -1.62
C ARG A 13 -5.52 -20.91 -2.96
N ASP A 14 -6.29 -20.62 -4.01
CA ASP A 14 -6.15 -21.29 -5.31
C ASP A 14 -6.20 -22.83 -5.23
N ASP A 15 -6.83 -23.37 -4.18
CA ASP A 15 -6.94 -24.79 -3.88
C ASP A 15 -8.41 -25.14 -3.56
N ASP A 16 -9.23 -25.16 -4.61
CA ASP A 16 -10.64 -25.53 -4.50
C ASP A 16 -10.81 -27.00 -4.11
N ASP A 17 -9.96 -27.89 -4.63
CA ASP A 17 -10.05 -29.33 -4.36
C ASP A 17 -9.75 -29.62 -2.89
N GLY A 18 -8.69 -29.01 -2.32
CA GLY A 18 -8.37 -29.13 -0.91
C GLY A 18 -9.42 -28.50 0.00
N TYR A 19 -9.95 -27.34 -0.37
CA TYR A 19 -11.04 -26.70 0.38
C TYR A 19 -12.32 -27.56 0.37
N LEU A 20 -12.69 -28.10 -0.79
CA LEU A 20 -13.86 -28.96 -0.97
C LEU A 20 -13.71 -30.29 -0.20
N ALA A 21 -12.52 -30.89 -0.24
CA ALA A 21 -12.23 -32.08 0.56
C ALA A 21 -12.34 -31.78 2.06
N TRP A 22 -11.86 -30.62 2.52
CA TRP A 22 -11.93 -30.25 3.92
C TRP A 22 -13.37 -30.05 4.41
N ILE A 23 -14.21 -29.30 3.68
CA ILE A 23 -15.61 -29.07 4.09
C ILE A 23 -16.45 -30.35 4.03
N ALA A 24 -16.07 -31.32 3.18
CA ALA A 24 -16.73 -32.63 3.12
C ALA A 24 -16.40 -33.51 4.34
N ASP A 25 -15.17 -33.40 4.85
CA ASP A 25 -14.67 -34.16 6.01
C ASP A 25 -15.01 -33.48 7.36
N HIS A 26 -15.29 -32.18 7.35
CA HIS A 26 -15.51 -31.35 8.56
C HIS A 26 -16.87 -30.62 8.50
N SER A 27 -17.98 -31.35 8.43
CA SER A 27 -19.33 -30.77 8.28
C SER A 27 -19.74 -29.83 9.42
N ASP A 28 -19.23 -30.06 10.64
CA ASP A 28 -19.43 -29.19 11.82
C ASP A 28 -18.35 -28.11 11.99
N GLY A 29 -17.39 -28.05 11.08
CA GLY A 29 -16.30 -27.09 11.07
C GLY A 29 -16.76 -25.66 10.74
N HIS A 30 -15.83 -24.73 10.85
CA HIS A 30 -16.05 -23.31 10.63
C HIS A 30 -15.09 -22.78 9.56
N VAL A 31 -15.55 -21.78 8.80
CA VAL A 31 -14.79 -21.20 7.68
C VAL A 31 -14.91 -19.69 7.72
N ILE A 32 -13.80 -18.97 7.83
CA ILE A 32 -13.74 -17.57 7.39
C ILE A 32 -13.64 -17.56 5.88
N ASN A 33 -14.63 -16.98 5.22
CA ASN A 33 -14.55 -16.59 3.83
C ASN A 33 -14.16 -15.11 3.76
N ILE A 34 -12.97 -14.80 3.25
CA ILE A 34 -12.42 -13.44 3.17
C ILE A 34 -11.83 -13.19 1.79
N ALA A 35 -11.93 -11.97 1.25
CA ALA A 35 -11.32 -11.70 -0.05
C ALA A 35 -9.79 -11.79 0.02
N ARG A 36 -9.14 -11.91 -1.16
CA ARG A 36 -7.67 -11.99 -1.26
C ARG A 36 -6.92 -10.83 -0.64
N SER A 37 -7.54 -9.66 -0.55
CA SER A 37 -6.97 -8.48 0.10
C SER A 37 -6.89 -8.63 1.61
N LEU A 38 -7.43 -9.72 2.17
CA LEU A 38 -7.59 -9.95 3.61
C LEU A 38 -8.31 -8.79 4.31
N TRP A 39 -9.26 -8.16 3.63
CA TRP A 39 -10.04 -7.07 4.19
C TRP A 39 -11.12 -7.59 5.17
N PRO A 40 -11.09 -7.23 6.46
CA PRO A 40 -11.99 -7.83 7.46
C PRO A 40 -13.48 -7.50 7.24
N GLY A 41 -13.78 -6.43 6.51
CA GLY A 41 -15.16 -5.99 6.26
C GLY A 41 -15.97 -6.91 5.33
N ASP A 42 -15.30 -7.65 4.44
CA ASP A 42 -15.93 -8.70 3.62
C ASP A 42 -15.81 -10.09 4.24
N ALA A 43 -14.95 -10.24 5.24
CA ALA A 43 -14.78 -11.48 5.95
C ALA A 43 -16.09 -11.88 6.64
N ARG A 44 -16.49 -13.12 6.47
CA ARG A 44 -17.62 -13.71 7.19
C ARG A 44 -17.20 -15.07 7.75
N VAL A 45 -17.51 -15.32 9.02
CA VAL A 45 -17.44 -16.67 9.59
C VAL A 45 -18.71 -17.42 9.20
N HIS A 46 -18.54 -18.58 8.60
CA HIS A 46 -19.59 -19.50 8.20
C HIS A 46 -19.41 -20.83 8.92
N ARG A 47 -20.49 -21.60 9.07
CA ARG A 47 -20.40 -23.05 9.26
C ARG A 47 -20.02 -23.72 7.94
N ALA A 48 -19.29 -24.83 7.97
CA ALA A 48 -18.84 -25.54 6.77
C ALA A 48 -20.01 -25.99 5.87
N ASP A 49 -21.18 -26.29 6.47
CA ASP A 49 -22.42 -26.64 5.77
C ASP A 49 -23.17 -25.43 5.15
N CYS A 50 -22.64 -24.21 5.27
CA CYS A 50 -23.32 -23.01 4.80
C CYS A 50 -23.38 -22.95 3.27
N ARG A 51 -24.60 -22.97 2.72
CA ARG A 51 -24.88 -22.98 1.28
C ARG A 51 -24.22 -21.85 0.47
N THR A 52 -23.83 -20.72 1.09
CA THR A 52 -23.12 -19.64 0.39
C THR A 52 -21.65 -19.93 0.15
N ILE A 53 -21.08 -20.92 0.86
CA ILE A 53 -19.68 -21.33 0.75
C ILE A 53 -19.50 -22.83 0.42
N SER A 54 -20.59 -23.59 0.33
CA SER A 54 -20.63 -25.01 -0.04
C SER A 54 -21.67 -25.36 -1.12
N GLY A 55 -22.47 -24.38 -1.60
CA GLY A 55 -23.50 -24.57 -2.63
C GLY A 55 -22.98 -24.60 -4.08
N GLN A 56 -23.84 -24.74 -5.08
CA GLN A 56 -23.36 -24.75 -6.48
C GLN A 56 -22.81 -23.39 -6.91
N ILE A 57 -21.55 -23.35 -7.34
CA ILE A 57 -20.96 -22.19 -8.01
C ILE A 57 -21.38 -22.18 -9.49
N PRO A 58 -21.65 -21.01 -10.11
CA PRO A 58 -21.76 -20.89 -11.57
C PRO A 58 -20.55 -21.48 -12.30
N ARG A 59 -20.77 -22.12 -13.47
CA ARG A 59 -19.69 -22.79 -14.23
C ARG A 59 -18.51 -21.84 -14.48
N GLY A 60 -17.33 -22.23 -14.00
CA GLY A 60 -16.07 -21.52 -14.19
C GLY A 60 -15.68 -20.55 -13.07
N ALA A 61 -16.50 -20.37 -12.04
CA ALA A 61 -16.09 -19.65 -10.83
C ALA A 61 -15.48 -20.62 -9.80
N LEU A 62 -14.52 -20.12 -9.03
CA LEU A 62 -13.72 -20.86 -8.05
C LEU A 62 -14.06 -20.42 -6.63
N TRP A 63 -13.99 -21.33 -5.65
CA TRP A 63 -14.21 -21.04 -4.24
C TRP A 63 -13.08 -20.23 -3.61
N THR A 64 -11.85 -20.58 -3.97
CA THR A 64 -10.60 -20.01 -3.46
C THR A 64 -9.93 -19.07 -4.47
N GLY A 65 -10.57 -18.87 -5.62
CA GLY A 65 -10.14 -17.93 -6.65
C GLY A 65 -10.25 -16.48 -6.16
N PRO A 66 -11.44 -15.93 -5.90
CA PRO A 66 -11.58 -14.57 -5.39
C PRO A 66 -11.41 -14.45 -3.86
N TYR A 67 -11.45 -15.57 -3.13
CA TYR A 67 -11.45 -15.62 -1.68
C TYR A 67 -10.32 -16.49 -1.13
N VAL A 68 -9.87 -16.19 0.09
CA VAL A 68 -9.09 -17.10 0.92
C VAL A 68 -10.07 -17.76 1.89
N LYS A 69 -9.95 -19.08 2.07
CA LYS A 69 -10.77 -19.85 3.02
C LYS A 69 -9.90 -20.24 4.19
N VAL A 70 -10.28 -19.81 5.39
CA VAL A 70 -9.57 -20.15 6.62
C VAL A 70 -10.47 -21.04 7.43
N CYS A 71 -10.07 -22.29 7.59
CA CYS A 71 -10.88 -23.37 8.08
C CYS A 71 -10.34 -23.86 9.43
N ALA A 72 -11.24 -24.11 10.38
CA ALA A 72 -10.89 -24.70 11.66
C ALA A 72 -12.07 -25.52 12.19
N GLU A 73 -11.80 -26.48 13.07
CA GLU A 73 -12.86 -27.25 13.72
C GLU A 73 -13.62 -26.37 14.70
N HIS A 74 -12.92 -25.50 15.43
CA HIS A 74 -13.49 -24.68 16.48
C HIS A 74 -13.50 -23.18 16.14
N PRO A 75 -14.61 -22.44 16.40
CA PRO A 75 -14.70 -21.00 16.13
C PRO A 75 -13.63 -20.17 16.85
N ALA A 76 -13.22 -20.59 18.05
CA ALA A 76 -12.21 -19.90 18.84
C ALA A 76 -10.85 -19.86 18.13
N GLU A 77 -10.53 -20.88 17.33
CA GLU A 77 -9.28 -20.93 16.54
C GLU A 77 -9.32 -19.93 15.39
N LEU A 78 -10.50 -19.74 14.77
CA LEU A 78 -10.71 -18.71 13.75
C LEU A 78 -10.72 -17.30 14.33
N GLU A 79 -11.26 -17.12 15.53
CA GLU A 79 -11.21 -15.84 16.24
C GLU A 79 -9.78 -15.47 16.61
N GLN A 80 -9.01 -16.41 17.16
CA GLN A 80 -7.59 -16.21 17.46
C GLN A 80 -6.80 -15.91 16.18
N TRP A 81 -7.04 -16.64 15.10
CA TRP A 81 -6.44 -16.37 13.80
C TRP A 81 -6.81 -14.97 13.29
N ALA A 82 -8.08 -14.56 13.38
CA ALA A 82 -8.55 -13.26 12.96
C ALA A 82 -7.92 -12.13 13.79
N ASN A 83 -7.87 -12.26 15.11
CA ASN A 83 -7.22 -11.27 15.97
C ASN A 83 -5.73 -11.12 15.64
N ASN A 84 -5.04 -12.24 15.43
CA ASN A 84 -3.60 -12.24 15.14
C ASN A 84 -3.26 -11.73 13.72
N ARG A 85 -4.12 -11.99 12.73
CA ARG A 85 -3.83 -11.69 11.31
C ARG A 85 -4.54 -10.47 10.76
N LEU A 86 -5.71 -10.15 11.29
CA LEU A 86 -6.59 -9.09 10.81
C LEU A 86 -6.69 -7.92 11.81
N GLY A 87 -6.34 -8.14 13.08
CA GLY A 87 -6.43 -7.14 14.14
C GLY A 87 -7.87 -6.80 14.57
N GLU A 88 -8.88 -7.47 14.01
CA GLU A 88 -10.30 -7.22 14.24
C GLU A 88 -11.11 -8.52 14.23
N GLN A 89 -12.26 -8.52 14.93
CA GLN A 89 -13.21 -9.63 14.92
C GLN A 89 -13.97 -9.72 13.59
N VAL A 90 -14.03 -10.93 13.02
CA VAL A 90 -14.78 -11.19 11.79
C VAL A 90 -16.27 -11.39 12.10
N ARG A 91 -17.12 -10.73 11.32
CA ARG A 91 -18.58 -10.85 11.48
C ARG A 91 -19.07 -12.26 11.15
N LEU A 92 -20.07 -12.72 11.90
CA LEU A 92 -20.75 -13.98 11.61
C LEU A 92 -21.66 -13.85 10.37
N CYS A 93 -21.81 -14.92 9.61
CA CYS A 93 -22.80 -15.00 8.55
C CYS A 93 -24.21 -15.01 9.15
N GLY A 94 -25.07 -14.06 8.74
CA GLY A 94 -26.45 -13.96 9.24
C GLY A 94 -27.34 -15.16 8.91
N SER A 95 -26.97 -15.98 7.91
CA SER A 95 -27.65 -17.25 7.62
C SER A 95 -27.17 -18.41 8.51
N CYS A 96 -25.92 -18.38 8.97
CA CYS A 96 -25.38 -19.36 9.92
C CYS A 96 -25.78 -19.03 11.37
N HIS A 97 -25.94 -17.73 11.68
CA HIS A 97 -26.22 -17.22 13.02
C HIS A 97 -27.34 -16.17 12.96
N PRO A 98 -28.60 -16.56 12.74
CA PRO A 98 -29.73 -15.64 12.81
C PRO A 98 -29.83 -15.07 14.23
N ALA A 99 -29.88 -13.74 14.35
CA ALA A 99 -30.03 -13.09 15.65
C ALA A 99 -31.27 -13.64 16.37
N ARG A 100 -31.13 -14.08 17.63
CA ARG A 100 -32.25 -14.56 18.45
C ARG A 100 -33.25 -13.41 18.60
N SER A 101 -34.38 -13.54 17.92
CA SER A 101 -35.54 -12.68 18.08
C SER A 101 -36.27 -13.08 19.36
N ASP A 102 -36.10 -12.29 20.42
CA ASP A 102 -37.06 -12.29 21.52
C ASP A 102 -38.40 -11.71 21.03
N THR A 103 -39.44 -12.47 21.30
CA THR A 103 -40.77 -12.40 20.72
C THR A 103 -41.65 -11.29 21.31
N GLY A 104 -42.31 -10.52 20.43
CA GLY A 104 -43.76 -10.28 20.53
C GLY A 104 -44.24 -8.89 20.91
N SER A 105 -44.64 -8.08 19.93
CA SER A 105 -46.03 -7.60 19.82
C SER A 105 -46.24 -6.93 18.45
N ALA A 106 -47.33 -7.33 17.80
CA ALA A 106 -47.69 -6.99 16.43
C ALA A 106 -48.34 -5.60 16.29
N SER A 107 -48.14 -5.05 15.10
CA SER A 107 -49.07 -4.16 14.38
C SER A 107 -49.55 -2.90 15.09
N ARG A 108 -48.89 -1.78 14.76
CA ARG A 108 -49.58 -0.59 14.27
C ARG A 108 -48.64 0.22 13.37
N ASN A 109 -49.20 0.58 12.21
CA ASN A 109 -48.74 1.61 11.28
C ASN A 109 -47.63 1.24 10.30
N ARG A 110 -48.06 0.40 9.34
CA ARG A 110 -47.81 0.57 7.91
C ARG A 110 -48.18 2.00 7.47
N ALA A 111 -47.33 2.98 7.76
CA ALA A 111 -47.37 4.35 7.22
C ALA A 111 -46.07 5.11 7.56
N GLU A 112 -44.93 4.62 7.10
CA GLU A 112 -43.72 5.44 6.87
C GLU A 112 -42.73 4.61 6.05
N ARG A 113 -43.04 4.49 4.76
CA ARG A 113 -42.16 3.93 3.75
C ARG A 113 -41.81 5.05 2.78
N ALA A 114 -41.00 6.00 3.26
CA ALA A 114 -40.28 6.99 2.46
C ALA A 114 -39.38 7.83 3.39
N THR A 115 -38.26 7.26 3.82
CA THR A 115 -37.00 7.97 4.16
C THR A 115 -35.94 6.87 4.25
N ASP A 116 -35.27 6.60 3.14
CA ASP A 116 -33.88 7.01 2.97
C ASP A 116 -32.99 6.50 4.12
N THR A 117 -32.59 5.23 4.05
CA THR A 117 -31.35 4.79 4.72
C THR A 117 -30.18 5.28 3.90
N SER A 118 -29.94 6.59 3.96
CA SER A 118 -28.67 7.19 3.58
C SER A 118 -27.59 6.61 4.48
N VAL A 119 -26.56 6.04 3.86
CA VAL A 119 -25.24 5.95 4.50
C VAL A 119 -24.94 7.36 5.01
N PRO A 120 -24.49 7.59 6.27
CA PRO A 120 -24.09 8.92 6.68
C PRO A 120 -23.08 9.42 5.65
N ALA A 121 -23.41 10.50 4.94
CA ALA A 121 -22.48 11.10 4.00
C ALA A 121 -21.25 11.47 4.81
N GLY A 122 -20.13 10.78 4.59
CA GLY A 122 -18.88 11.13 5.26
C GLY A 122 -18.59 12.58 4.96
N ARG A 123 -18.24 13.36 5.99
CA ARG A 123 -17.93 14.77 5.78
C ARG A 123 -16.61 14.86 5.03
N ALA A 124 -16.57 15.74 4.06
CA ALA A 124 -15.36 16.13 3.38
C ALA A 124 -15.36 17.65 3.18
N LEU A 125 -14.18 18.25 3.27
CA LEU A 125 -13.98 19.67 3.05
C LEU A 125 -12.75 19.86 2.18
N VAL A 126 -12.84 20.64 1.11
CA VAL A 126 -11.70 21.03 0.27
C VAL A 126 -11.45 22.52 0.44
N HIS A 127 -10.20 22.88 0.73
CA HIS A 127 -9.73 24.26 0.76
C HIS A 127 -8.65 24.46 -0.31
N VAL A 128 -8.76 25.57 -1.04
CA VAL A 128 -7.80 25.94 -2.08
C VAL A 128 -7.38 27.38 -1.87
N GLY A 129 -6.08 27.62 -1.75
CA GLY A 129 -5.51 28.95 -1.55
C GLY A 129 -4.01 28.96 -1.75
N ASN A 130 -3.42 30.08 -2.20
CA ASN A 130 -1.96 30.29 -2.25
C ASN A 130 -1.12 29.13 -2.84
N GLY A 131 -1.59 28.46 -3.90
CA GLY A 131 -0.87 27.33 -4.51
C GLY A 131 -0.89 26.04 -3.67
N VAL A 132 -1.88 25.93 -2.79
CA VAL A 132 -2.15 24.81 -1.89
C VAL A 132 -3.56 24.28 -2.16
N VAL A 133 -3.68 22.96 -2.18
CA VAL A 133 -4.94 22.22 -2.11
C VAL A 133 -4.88 21.37 -0.84
N GLU A 134 -5.82 21.62 0.06
CA GLU A 134 -6.00 20.84 1.28
C GLU A 134 -7.38 20.21 1.28
N ALA A 135 -7.48 18.99 1.79
CA ALA A 135 -8.74 18.29 1.85
C ALA A 135 -8.83 17.46 3.13
N TRP A 136 -9.88 17.67 3.91
CA TRP A 136 -10.18 16.92 5.13
C TRP A 136 -11.32 15.95 4.90
N ALA A 137 -11.28 14.79 5.54
CA ALA A 137 -12.29 13.75 5.36
C ALA A 137 -12.48 12.89 6.61
N ASP A 138 -13.71 12.39 6.80
CA ASP A 138 -14.04 11.41 7.86
C ASP A 138 -13.50 10.00 7.56
N ASP A 139 -13.15 9.69 6.30
CA ASP A 139 -12.49 8.46 5.85
C ASP A 139 -11.55 8.79 4.67
N TYR A 140 -10.39 8.14 4.58
CA TYR A 140 -9.49 8.34 3.44
C TYR A 140 -10.03 7.60 2.20
N ILE A 141 -9.72 8.14 1.02
CA ILE A 141 -10.19 7.63 -0.26
C ILE A 141 -9.72 6.19 -0.46
N ARG A 142 -10.69 5.29 -0.64
CA ARG A 142 -10.44 3.87 -0.85
C ARG A 142 -9.87 3.61 -2.24
N TYR A 143 -8.85 2.76 -2.27
CA TYR A 143 -8.19 2.34 -3.51
C TYR A 143 -9.16 1.62 -4.46
N GLU A 144 -9.87 0.59 -3.97
CA GLU A 144 -10.78 -0.21 -4.78
C GLU A 144 -12.07 0.56 -5.13
N VAL A 145 -12.22 0.90 -6.42
CA VAL A 145 -13.36 1.69 -6.94
C VAL A 145 -14.71 1.09 -6.55
N LYS A 146 -14.87 -0.24 -6.59
CA LYS A 146 -16.11 -0.94 -6.21
C LYS A 146 -16.52 -0.74 -4.74
N HIS A 147 -15.62 -0.30 -3.88
CA HIS A 147 -15.84 -0.08 -2.44
C HIS A 147 -15.77 1.40 -2.04
N ARG A 148 -15.55 2.29 -3.01
CA ARG A 148 -15.46 3.73 -2.80
C ARG A 148 -16.88 4.32 -2.80
N PRO A 149 -17.33 4.94 -1.70
CA PRO A 149 -18.63 5.60 -1.66
C PRO A 149 -18.64 6.87 -2.54
N PRO A 150 -19.81 7.32 -3.04
CA PRO A 150 -19.91 8.46 -3.95
C PRO A 150 -19.23 9.75 -3.45
N TRP A 151 -19.30 10.05 -2.15
CA TRP A 151 -18.68 11.26 -1.58
C TRP A 151 -17.14 11.21 -1.65
N GLN A 152 -16.52 10.03 -1.56
CA GLN A 152 -15.07 9.88 -1.75
C GLN A 152 -14.68 10.06 -3.22
N GLU A 153 -15.51 9.61 -4.16
CA GLU A 153 -15.26 9.85 -5.59
C GLU A 153 -15.38 11.34 -5.94
N GLN A 154 -16.34 12.05 -5.32
CA GLN A 154 -16.45 13.50 -5.43
C GLN A 154 -15.20 14.18 -4.85
N LEU A 155 -14.80 13.85 -3.61
CA LEU A 155 -13.60 14.39 -2.98
C LEU A 155 -12.34 14.18 -3.84
N ARG A 156 -12.17 12.96 -4.37
CA ARG A 156 -11.08 12.61 -5.28
C ARG A 156 -11.10 13.49 -6.53
N THR A 157 -12.27 13.68 -7.12
CA THR A 157 -12.46 14.50 -8.33
C THR A 157 -12.12 15.96 -8.07
N GLU A 158 -12.56 16.52 -6.94
CA GLU A 158 -12.26 17.89 -6.53
C GLU A 158 -10.76 18.09 -6.30
N ILE A 159 -10.12 17.22 -5.51
CA ILE A 159 -8.66 17.25 -5.29
C ILE A 159 -7.92 17.21 -6.63
N ARG A 160 -8.27 16.26 -7.51
CA ARG A 160 -7.63 16.12 -8.83
C ARG A 160 -7.77 17.40 -9.65
N MET A 161 -8.99 17.94 -9.77
CA MET A 161 -9.27 19.14 -10.55
C MET A 161 -8.44 20.34 -10.05
N HIS A 162 -8.31 20.51 -8.74
CA HIS A 162 -7.53 21.60 -8.16
C HIS A 162 -6.03 21.38 -8.31
N CYS A 163 -5.54 20.14 -8.16
CA CYS A 163 -4.14 19.80 -8.39
C CYS A 163 -3.73 20.00 -9.86
N GLU A 164 -4.61 19.76 -10.83
CA GLU A 164 -4.35 20.04 -12.25
C GLU A 164 -4.10 21.54 -12.55
N ARG A 165 -4.55 22.43 -11.65
CA ARG A 165 -4.33 23.89 -11.75
C ARG A 165 -3.05 24.36 -11.08
N LEU A 166 -2.36 23.50 -10.31
CA LEU A 166 -1.06 23.82 -9.72
C LEU A 166 0.01 23.81 -10.82
N LYS A 167 0.68 24.94 -11.02
CA LYS A 167 1.73 25.12 -12.03
C LYS A 167 3.06 25.47 -11.35
N PRO A 168 4.00 24.51 -11.20
CA PRO A 168 5.28 24.78 -10.58
C PRO A 168 6.13 25.71 -11.45
N SER A 169 6.84 26.64 -10.83
CA SER A 169 8.03 27.26 -11.43
C SER A 169 9.20 26.27 -11.46
N ALA A 170 10.27 26.54 -12.23
CA ALA A 170 11.42 25.63 -12.39
C ALA A 170 12.06 25.20 -11.06
N GLY A 171 12.03 26.06 -10.04
CA GLY A 171 12.56 25.77 -8.70
C GLY A 171 11.57 25.10 -7.75
N GLN A 172 10.37 24.75 -8.21
CA GLN A 172 9.31 24.17 -7.39
C GLN A 172 8.96 22.74 -7.81
N VAL A 173 8.51 21.96 -6.83
CA VAL A 173 8.03 20.58 -6.97
C VAL A 173 6.66 20.44 -6.32
N LEU A 174 5.89 19.42 -6.70
CA LEU A 174 4.69 19.05 -5.97
C LEU A 174 5.11 18.39 -4.65
N HIS A 175 4.61 18.90 -3.53
CA HIS A 175 4.73 18.29 -2.22
C HIS A 175 3.35 17.77 -1.78
N ALA A 176 3.19 16.45 -1.71
CA ALA A 176 1.98 15.76 -1.29
C ALA A 176 2.14 15.19 0.13
N VAL A 177 1.23 15.49 1.04
CA VAL A 177 1.29 15.01 2.43
C VAL A 177 -0.05 14.39 2.83
N PHE A 178 0.01 13.19 3.40
CA PHE A 178 -1.17 12.53 3.96
C PHE A 178 -1.05 12.55 5.47
N PHE A 179 -2.12 12.98 6.14
CA PHE A 179 -2.23 12.98 7.59
C PHE A 179 -3.36 12.04 8.01
N GLY A 180 -3.13 11.33 9.12
CA GLY A 180 -4.06 10.35 9.68
C GLY A 180 -3.51 8.93 9.61
N ASP A 181 -4.23 8.01 10.24
CA ASP A 181 -3.79 6.62 10.36
C ASP A 181 -4.07 5.84 9.07
N LYS A 182 -3.00 5.39 8.42
CA LYS A 182 -3.10 4.43 7.31
C LYS A 182 -3.14 3.01 7.87
N ARG A 183 -3.67 2.06 7.10
CA ARG A 183 -3.50 0.63 7.41
C ARG A 183 -2.00 0.30 7.48
N ALA A 184 -1.62 -0.61 8.37
CA ALA A 184 -0.21 -0.96 8.60
C ALA A 184 0.54 -1.32 7.30
N ASN A 185 -0.13 -2.02 6.38
CA ASN A 185 0.39 -2.46 5.10
C ASN A 185 0.05 -1.54 3.91
N ALA A 186 -0.52 -0.36 4.13
CA ALA A 186 -0.82 0.58 3.05
C ALA A 186 0.39 1.45 2.73
N ASP A 187 0.60 1.73 1.45
CA ASP A 187 1.72 2.54 0.98
C ASP A 187 1.31 4.00 0.89
N VAL A 188 2.21 4.90 1.29
CA VAL A 188 1.90 6.33 1.39
C VAL A 188 1.61 6.92 0.01
N GLU A 189 2.39 6.54 -1.01
CA GLU A 189 2.20 6.96 -2.39
C GLU A 189 0.91 6.40 -3.02
N ASN A 190 0.44 5.22 -2.57
CA ASN A 190 -0.85 4.69 -3.00
C ASN A 190 -2.01 5.54 -2.47
N VAL A 191 -1.93 5.96 -1.21
CA VAL A 191 -2.94 6.80 -0.56
C VAL A 191 -2.87 8.25 -1.05
N LEU A 192 -1.71 8.74 -1.49
CA LEU A 192 -1.50 10.14 -1.90
C LEU A 192 -1.53 10.41 -3.39
N LEU A 193 -1.02 9.50 -4.21
CA LEU A 193 -0.73 9.79 -5.61
C LEU A 193 -1.58 8.88 -6.50
N TYR A 194 -1.42 7.57 -6.33
CA TYR A 194 -1.97 6.61 -7.27
C TYR A 194 -3.50 6.62 -7.33
N CYS A 195 -4.17 6.88 -6.20
CA CYS A 195 -5.63 7.03 -6.16
C CYS A 195 -6.16 8.23 -6.95
N PHE A 196 -5.37 9.28 -7.19
CA PHE A 196 -5.89 10.57 -7.67
C PHE A 196 -5.65 10.82 -9.15
N GLY A 197 -4.49 10.45 -9.68
CA GLY A 197 -4.15 10.64 -11.10
C GLY A 197 -2.66 10.79 -11.34
N SER A 198 -2.30 11.31 -12.51
CA SER A 198 -0.91 11.35 -12.97
C SER A 198 -0.08 12.53 -12.45
N PHE A 199 -0.74 13.58 -11.95
CA PHE A 199 -0.10 14.84 -11.54
C PHE A 199 0.83 15.44 -12.62
N ALA A 200 0.49 15.26 -13.91
CA ALA A 200 1.35 15.64 -15.03
C ALA A 200 1.83 17.11 -15.00
N THR A 201 0.94 18.03 -14.65
CA THR A 201 1.27 19.47 -14.55
C THR A 201 1.99 19.77 -13.23
N ALA A 202 1.37 19.42 -12.10
CA ALA A 202 1.85 19.80 -10.77
C ALA A 202 3.21 19.17 -10.42
N GLY A 203 3.40 17.90 -10.82
CA GLY A 203 4.61 17.13 -10.58
C GLY A 203 5.62 17.16 -11.72
N SER A 204 5.52 18.12 -12.65
CA SER A 204 6.37 18.14 -13.87
C SER A 204 7.87 18.24 -13.57
N ASN A 205 8.25 18.98 -12.52
CA ASN A 205 9.64 19.18 -12.08
C ASN A 205 10.09 18.18 -11.00
N GLY A 206 9.14 17.51 -10.36
CA GLY A 206 9.39 16.57 -9.27
C GLY A 206 8.18 16.39 -8.37
N ILE A 207 8.16 15.26 -7.66
CA ILE A 207 7.17 14.93 -6.64
C ILE A 207 7.91 14.58 -5.36
N ARG A 208 7.56 15.25 -4.27
CA ARG A 208 7.89 14.91 -2.89
C ARG A 208 6.62 14.42 -2.22
N PHE A 209 6.69 13.34 -1.46
CA PHE A 209 5.58 12.89 -0.64
C PHE A 209 6.02 12.50 0.77
N GLU A 210 5.14 12.63 1.75
CA GLU A 210 5.37 12.13 3.11
C GLU A 210 4.07 11.80 3.86
N HIS A 211 4.16 10.90 4.84
CA HIS A 211 3.14 10.67 5.85
C HIS A 211 3.34 11.68 6.98
N GLY A 212 2.47 12.67 7.07
CA GLY A 212 2.55 13.74 8.06
C GLY A 212 2.18 13.30 9.48
N ALA A 213 2.51 14.12 10.47
CA ALA A 213 2.21 13.86 11.88
C ALA A 213 1.07 14.78 12.35
N GLY A 214 0.04 14.18 12.96
CA GLY A 214 -1.12 14.92 13.45
C GLY A 214 -1.98 15.48 12.32
N VAL A 215 -3.30 15.31 12.42
CA VAL A 215 -4.19 15.86 11.39
C VAL A 215 -4.38 17.35 11.67
N PRO A 216 -4.03 18.26 10.73
CA PRO A 216 -4.24 19.69 10.94
C PRO A 216 -5.75 19.98 11.05
N LEU A 217 -6.11 20.92 11.92
CA LEU A 217 -7.50 21.42 11.98
C LEU A 217 -7.84 22.21 10.72
N THR A 218 -9.12 22.29 10.38
CA THR A 218 -9.58 23.20 9.34
C THR A 218 -9.40 24.67 9.79
N ALA A 219 -9.48 25.62 8.85
CA ALA A 219 -9.49 27.04 9.17
C ALA A 219 -10.66 27.44 10.12
N GLY A 220 -11.76 26.68 10.12
CA GLY A 220 -12.90 26.85 11.03
C GLY A 220 -12.71 26.21 12.40
N GLY A 221 -11.61 25.48 12.63
CA GLY A 221 -11.35 24.74 13.86
C GLY A 221 -11.97 23.34 13.91
N ASP A 222 -12.53 22.85 12.81
CA ASP A 222 -13.13 21.51 12.76
C ASP A 222 -12.04 20.43 12.74
N ALA A 223 -12.29 19.36 13.48
CA ALA A 223 -11.44 18.18 13.49
C ALA A 223 -11.93 17.11 12.51
N TYR A 224 -10.97 16.52 11.81
CA TYR A 224 -11.16 15.38 10.92
C TYR A 224 -10.08 14.34 11.20
N PRO A 225 -10.37 13.04 10.96
CA PRO A 225 -9.38 11.97 11.12
C PRO A 225 -8.37 11.89 9.98
N PHE A 226 -8.65 12.49 8.81
CA PHE A 226 -7.76 12.46 7.66
C PHE A 226 -7.62 13.83 7.02
N CYS A 227 -6.42 14.12 6.52
CA CYS A 227 -6.14 15.28 5.68
C CYS A 227 -5.19 14.93 4.54
N TYR A 228 -5.46 15.49 3.36
CA TYR A 228 -4.57 15.50 2.21
C TYR A 228 -4.09 16.92 1.99
N ARG A 229 -2.82 17.07 1.68
CA ARG A 229 -2.22 18.37 1.37
C ARG A 229 -1.36 18.27 0.13
N TYR A 230 -1.63 19.11 -0.86
CA TYR A 230 -0.84 19.24 -2.08
C TYR A 230 -0.39 20.69 -2.23
N ALA A 231 0.91 20.92 -2.21
CA ALA A 231 1.52 22.25 -2.31
C ALA A 231 2.61 22.31 -3.36
N LEU A 232 2.82 23.50 -3.93
CA LEU A 232 4.07 23.80 -4.62
C LEU A 232 5.13 24.19 -3.57
N ALA A 233 6.20 23.42 -3.47
CA ALA A 233 7.28 23.65 -2.51
C ALA A 233 8.63 23.85 -3.23
N PRO A 234 9.61 24.54 -2.61
CA PRO A 234 10.95 24.63 -3.15
C PRO A 234 11.57 23.24 -3.37
N ARG A 235 12.26 23.06 -4.50
CA ARG A 235 13.02 21.84 -4.83
C ARG A 235 14.04 21.52 -3.74
N SER A 236 14.73 22.55 -3.22
CA SER A 236 15.72 22.43 -2.13
C SER A 236 15.12 22.18 -0.75
N GLY A 237 13.79 22.12 -0.63
CA GLY A 237 13.13 21.81 0.64
C GLY A 237 13.40 20.38 1.11
N THR A 238 13.01 20.09 2.35
CA THR A 238 13.10 18.75 2.96
C THR A 238 11.70 18.22 3.28
N PHE A 239 11.64 17.02 3.83
CA PHE A 239 10.43 16.53 4.52
C PHE A 239 10.10 17.44 5.71
N ALA A 240 8.82 17.74 5.89
CA ALA A 240 8.33 18.63 6.93
C ALA A 240 8.22 17.92 8.28
N ASP A 241 7.74 16.68 8.28
CA ASP A 241 7.43 15.92 9.50
C ASP A 241 8.51 14.91 9.89
N TRP A 242 9.57 14.81 9.08
CA TRP A 242 10.65 13.84 9.26
C TRP A 242 12.02 14.49 9.31
N ARG A 243 12.86 13.99 10.22
CA ARG A 243 14.29 14.24 10.26
C ARG A 243 15.03 13.05 9.63
N GLN A 244 15.91 13.33 8.69
CA GLN A 244 16.80 12.33 8.09
C GLN A 244 17.76 11.77 9.16
N GLY A 245 17.85 10.44 9.21
CA GLY A 245 18.81 9.68 10.00
C GLY A 245 20.00 9.23 9.15
N ARG A 246 20.44 7.99 9.36
CA ARG A 246 21.56 7.39 8.63
C ARG A 246 21.17 7.04 7.19
N THR A 247 22.11 7.20 6.25
CA THR A 247 21.99 6.66 4.88
C THR A 247 22.22 5.15 4.89
N LEU A 248 21.24 4.39 4.41
CA LEU A 248 21.26 2.94 4.30
C LEU A 248 21.91 2.48 3.00
N ALA A 249 21.61 3.18 1.91
CA ALA A 249 22.24 2.94 0.62
C ALA A 249 22.30 4.21 -0.20
N SER A 250 23.31 4.33 -1.05
CA SER A 250 23.44 5.37 -2.07
C SER A 250 23.92 4.74 -3.38
N PHE A 251 23.48 5.32 -4.49
CA PHE A 251 23.87 4.90 -5.83
C PHE A 251 23.97 6.13 -6.73
N ASP A 252 25.02 6.17 -7.54
CA ASP A 252 25.21 7.23 -8.53
C ASP A 252 24.41 6.92 -9.81
N TRP A 253 24.55 7.78 -10.82
CA TRP A 253 23.85 7.69 -12.09
C TRP A 253 23.95 6.29 -12.71
N THR A 254 22.85 5.57 -12.59
CA THR A 254 22.65 4.22 -13.08
C THR A 254 21.79 4.30 -14.34
N ASP A 255 22.31 3.79 -15.45
CA ASP A 255 21.58 3.71 -16.71
C ASP A 255 20.47 2.66 -16.60
N LEU A 256 19.23 3.11 -16.86
CA LEU A 256 18.06 2.26 -16.92
C LEU A 256 17.78 1.83 -18.38
N GLY A 257 18.33 2.49 -19.38
CA GLY A 257 18.01 2.30 -20.78
C GLY A 257 16.65 2.90 -21.16
N ALA A 258 16.01 2.34 -22.19
CA ALA A 258 14.68 2.76 -22.61
C ALA A 258 13.59 2.02 -21.81
N PHE A 259 12.57 2.73 -21.31
CA PHE A 259 11.43 2.07 -20.67
C PHE A 259 10.55 1.35 -21.69
N THR A 260 10.54 0.01 -21.64
CA THR A 260 9.68 -0.82 -22.49
C THR A 260 8.35 -1.11 -21.79
N GLY A 261 7.45 -0.12 -21.75
CA GLY A 261 6.09 -0.29 -21.19
C GLY A 261 5.99 -0.11 -19.67
N GLU A 262 5.16 -0.92 -19.01
CA GLU A 262 4.81 -0.83 -17.57
C GLU A 262 5.80 -1.54 -16.63
N LYS A 263 6.90 -2.08 -17.16
CA LYS A 263 7.86 -2.96 -16.48
C LYS A 263 8.93 -2.22 -15.66
N ILE A 264 8.61 -1.02 -15.17
CA ILE A 264 9.58 -0.08 -14.60
C ILE A 264 10.28 -0.67 -13.38
N ALA A 265 9.54 -1.34 -12.47
CA ALA A 265 10.11 -1.91 -11.25
C ALA A 265 11.21 -2.94 -11.52
N ALA A 266 10.94 -3.94 -12.37
CA ALA A 266 11.92 -4.97 -12.71
C ALA A 266 13.17 -4.41 -13.41
N GLN A 267 12.99 -3.38 -14.24
CA GLN A 267 14.08 -2.72 -14.95
C GLN A 267 14.97 -1.91 -14.01
N VAL A 268 14.36 -1.12 -13.12
CA VAL A 268 15.07 -0.36 -12.07
C VAL A 268 15.79 -1.30 -11.12
N TRP A 269 15.11 -2.34 -10.64
CA TRP A 269 15.69 -3.36 -9.78
C TRP A 269 16.94 -3.97 -10.41
N LEU A 270 16.85 -4.51 -11.62
CA LEU A 270 17.98 -5.19 -12.26
C LEU A 270 19.15 -4.22 -12.54
N ALA A 271 18.85 -2.99 -12.98
CA ALA A 271 19.87 -2.00 -13.24
C ALA A 271 20.66 -1.66 -11.97
N LEU A 272 19.97 -1.49 -10.83
CA LEU A 272 20.63 -1.25 -9.55
C LEU A 272 21.35 -2.49 -9.03
N SER A 273 20.77 -3.69 -9.15
CA SER A 273 21.39 -4.95 -8.76
C SER A 273 22.69 -5.24 -9.51
N ARG A 274 22.80 -4.81 -10.77
CA ARG A 274 24.05 -4.84 -11.56
C ARG A 274 24.99 -3.68 -11.26
N GLY A 275 24.42 -2.53 -10.90
CA GLY A 275 25.13 -1.28 -10.64
C GLY A 275 25.90 -1.29 -9.32
N GLN A 276 26.83 -0.35 -9.21
CA GLN A 276 27.54 -0.06 -7.96
C GLN A 276 26.60 0.69 -7.01
N ALA A 277 26.59 0.29 -5.75
CA ALA A 277 25.93 1.02 -4.68
C ALA A 277 26.77 0.93 -3.41
N GLU A 278 26.83 2.02 -2.66
CA GLU A 278 27.36 2.00 -1.30
C GLU A 278 26.22 1.57 -0.38
N VAL A 279 26.48 0.62 0.50
CA VAL A 279 25.49 0.08 1.45
C VAL A 279 26.03 0.16 2.87
N ALA A 280 25.15 0.46 3.82
CA ALA A 280 25.49 0.47 5.22
C ALA A 280 25.85 -0.95 5.71
N GLU A 281 26.82 -1.05 6.63
CA GLU A 281 27.24 -2.34 7.20
C GLU A 281 26.13 -3.03 8.01
N GLN A 282 25.25 -2.24 8.61
CA GLN A 282 24.15 -2.74 9.43
C GLN A 282 22.83 -2.56 8.69
N VAL A 283 22.06 -3.65 8.65
CA VAL A 283 20.68 -3.65 8.17
C VAL A 283 19.85 -2.67 9.00
N ARG A 284 18.88 -2.02 8.34
CA ARG A 284 17.85 -1.19 8.97
C ARG A 284 17.21 -1.96 10.12
N ALA A 285 17.10 -1.31 11.28
CA ALA A 285 16.41 -1.90 12.41
C ALA A 285 14.92 -2.15 12.06
N PRO A 286 14.31 -3.23 12.60
CA PRO A 286 12.88 -3.47 12.47
C PRO A 286 12.08 -2.21 12.84
N ASP A 287 10.94 -2.01 12.18
CA ASP A 287 9.99 -0.92 12.42
C ASP A 287 10.54 0.52 12.27
N THR A 288 11.79 0.68 11.82
CA THR A 288 12.38 2.02 11.61
C THR A 288 11.95 2.58 10.26
N PRO A 289 11.17 3.67 10.18
CA PRO A 289 10.73 4.19 8.90
C PRO A 289 11.90 4.69 8.05
N PHE A 290 11.73 4.69 6.73
CA PHE A 290 12.74 5.19 5.80
C PHE A 290 12.12 6.07 4.70
N ALA A 291 12.99 6.77 3.98
CA ALA A 291 12.67 7.48 2.75
C ALA A 291 13.53 7.00 1.59
N VAL A 292 12.98 7.12 0.39
CA VAL A 292 13.69 6.96 -0.88
C VAL A 292 13.78 8.31 -1.57
N ARG A 293 14.99 8.75 -1.91
CA ARG A 293 15.23 10.03 -2.58
C ARG A 293 15.94 9.76 -3.90
N VAL A 294 15.28 10.08 -5.01
CA VAL A 294 15.76 9.75 -6.35
C VAL A 294 15.71 10.97 -7.25
N GLU A 295 16.81 11.22 -7.95
CA GLU A 295 16.80 12.07 -9.14
C GLU A 295 16.67 11.18 -10.38
N VAL A 296 15.72 11.51 -11.24
CA VAL A 296 15.49 10.83 -12.51
C VAL A 296 15.86 11.74 -13.67
N ARG A 297 16.79 11.26 -14.49
CA ARG A 297 17.18 11.89 -15.74
C ARG A 297 16.38 11.25 -16.88
N PRO A 298 15.54 12.02 -17.58
CA PRO A 298 14.82 11.52 -18.75
C PRO A 298 15.70 11.57 -20.00
N PRO A 299 15.33 10.84 -21.07
CA PRO A 299 15.92 11.02 -22.38
C PRO A 299 15.46 12.34 -23.02
N ARG A 300 16.30 12.92 -23.90
CA ARG A 300 16.02 14.23 -24.55
C ARG A 300 14.68 14.28 -25.29
N GLU A 301 14.34 13.19 -25.98
CA GLU A 301 13.21 13.14 -26.91
C GLU A 301 11.88 12.75 -26.24
N HIS A 302 11.92 12.18 -25.03
CA HIS A 302 10.75 11.58 -24.40
C HIS A 302 10.70 11.87 -22.90
N GLN A 303 9.75 12.72 -22.48
CA GLN A 303 9.51 12.98 -21.07
C GLN A 303 8.25 12.26 -20.61
N LYS A 304 8.39 11.13 -19.90
CA LYS A 304 7.25 10.55 -19.17
C LYS A 304 6.80 11.48 -18.04
N VAL A 305 5.52 11.36 -17.71
CA VAL A 305 4.92 12.00 -16.52
C VAL A 305 5.51 11.36 -15.26
N LEU A 306 6.10 12.17 -14.39
CA LEU A 306 6.79 11.67 -13.19
C LEU A 306 5.84 10.95 -12.23
N GLY A 307 4.60 11.40 -12.06
CA GLY A 307 3.63 10.71 -11.19
C GLY A 307 3.40 9.25 -11.59
N ASN A 308 3.47 8.95 -12.89
CA ASN A 308 3.34 7.58 -13.39
C ASN A 308 4.62 6.75 -13.20
N LEU A 309 5.76 7.38 -12.86
CA LEU A 309 7.02 6.71 -12.58
C LEU A 309 7.23 6.41 -11.10
N VAL A 310 6.63 7.20 -10.19
CA VAL A 310 6.87 7.09 -8.74
C VAL A 310 6.78 5.64 -8.27
N LYS A 311 5.64 4.98 -8.51
CA LYS A 311 5.44 3.60 -8.04
C LYS A 311 6.50 2.64 -8.59
N GLY A 312 6.66 2.60 -9.91
CA GLY A 312 7.62 1.67 -10.54
C GLY A 312 9.07 1.91 -10.11
N VAL A 313 9.48 3.17 -9.96
CA VAL A 313 10.84 3.50 -9.51
C VAL A 313 11.03 3.13 -8.04
N PHE A 314 10.07 3.46 -7.18
CA PHE A 314 10.15 3.16 -5.75
C PHE A 314 10.12 1.65 -5.51
N ASP A 315 9.18 0.92 -6.12
CA ASP A 315 9.10 -0.54 -6.01
C ASP A 315 10.44 -1.17 -6.44
N GLY A 316 11.03 -0.70 -7.55
CA GLY A 316 12.31 -1.20 -8.06
C GLY A 316 13.52 -0.86 -7.17
N VAL A 317 13.62 0.38 -6.69
CA VAL A 317 14.69 0.81 -5.77
C VAL A 317 14.62 0.04 -4.47
N ILE A 318 13.44 -0.01 -3.82
CA ILE A 318 13.26 -0.70 -2.54
C ILE A 318 13.58 -2.18 -2.70
N SER A 319 13.09 -2.81 -3.77
CA SER A 319 13.38 -4.23 -4.05
C SER A 319 14.87 -4.51 -4.29
N ALA A 320 15.64 -3.55 -4.84
CA ALA A 320 17.07 -3.74 -5.11
C ALA A 320 17.93 -3.81 -3.83
N PHE A 321 17.37 -3.37 -2.70
CA PHE A 321 18.03 -3.36 -1.40
C PHE A 321 17.29 -4.26 -0.38
N GLN A 322 16.55 -5.26 -0.88
CA GLN A 322 15.94 -6.34 -0.13
C GLN A 322 16.32 -7.69 -0.72
N ALA A 323 16.39 -8.72 0.10
CA ALA A 323 16.62 -10.08 -0.36
C ALA A 323 15.33 -10.91 -0.35
N HIS A 324 15.12 -11.67 -1.42
CA HIS A 324 14.10 -12.70 -1.48
C HIS A 324 14.55 -13.95 -0.71
N THR A 325 13.64 -14.66 -0.03
CA THR A 325 14.01 -15.89 0.70
C THR A 325 13.19 -17.13 0.34
N ASP A 326 12.05 -17.01 -0.35
CA ASP A 326 11.23 -18.16 -0.76
C ASP A 326 11.78 -18.84 -2.02
N THR A 327 12.71 -19.77 -1.83
CA THR A 327 13.32 -20.51 -2.94
C THR A 327 12.33 -21.41 -3.70
N THR A 328 11.11 -21.63 -3.21
CA THR A 328 10.12 -22.51 -3.88
C THR A 328 9.57 -21.89 -5.16
N VAL A 329 9.43 -20.56 -5.19
CA VAL A 329 8.93 -19.82 -6.37
C VAL A 329 10.06 -19.31 -7.26
N LEU A 330 11.31 -19.39 -6.78
CA LEU A 330 12.48 -18.75 -7.39
C LEU A 330 12.67 -19.10 -8.88
N PRO A 331 12.67 -20.38 -9.31
CA PRO A 331 12.88 -20.70 -10.72
C PRO A 331 11.83 -20.06 -11.64
N GLU A 332 10.57 -20.08 -11.22
CA GLU A 332 9.47 -19.52 -12.01
C GLU A 332 9.54 -17.99 -12.07
N VAL A 333 9.77 -17.31 -10.93
CA VAL A 333 9.88 -15.84 -10.93
C VAL A 333 11.14 -15.38 -11.67
N GLY A 334 12.24 -16.12 -11.55
CA GLY A 334 13.50 -15.90 -12.25
C GLY A 334 13.31 -15.90 -13.77
N GLU A 335 12.68 -16.95 -14.30
CA GLU A 335 12.35 -17.06 -15.73
C GLU A 335 11.43 -15.93 -16.22
N ARG A 336 10.39 -15.62 -15.45
CA ARG A 336 9.41 -14.58 -15.81
C ARG A 336 10.05 -13.19 -15.82
N ILE A 337 10.87 -12.84 -14.83
CA ILE A 337 11.60 -11.57 -14.79
C ILE A 337 12.62 -11.53 -15.93
N ALA A 338 13.43 -12.57 -16.11
CA ALA A 338 14.45 -12.65 -17.15
C ALA A 338 13.86 -12.37 -18.55
N LYS A 339 12.70 -12.98 -18.84
CA LYS A 339 11.96 -12.72 -20.09
C LYS A 339 11.46 -11.28 -20.20
N VAL A 340 11.08 -10.66 -19.08
CA VAL A 340 10.54 -9.30 -19.03
C VAL A 340 11.61 -8.26 -19.32
N VAL A 341 12.82 -8.43 -18.78
CA VAL A 341 13.93 -7.47 -18.82
C VAL A 341 15.04 -7.83 -19.80
N GLY A 342 14.98 -9.01 -20.44
CA GLY A 342 16.00 -9.46 -21.39
C GLY A 342 17.31 -9.86 -20.73
N ALA A 343 17.24 -10.67 -19.66
CA ALA A 343 18.38 -11.16 -18.89
C ALA A 343 18.37 -12.69 -18.78
N ILE A 344 19.38 -13.26 -18.11
CA ILE A 344 19.50 -14.71 -17.93
C ILE A 344 18.81 -15.12 -16.61
N PRO A 345 17.96 -16.16 -16.56
CA PRO A 345 17.26 -16.55 -15.32
C PRO A 345 18.18 -16.76 -14.11
N THR A 346 19.33 -17.42 -14.28
CA THR A 346 20.27 -17.66 -13.18
C THR A 346 20.88 -16.39 -12.60
N GLU A 347 21.04 -15.35 -13.42
CA GLU A 347 21.47 -14.03 -12.95
C GLU A 347 20.37 -13.37 -12.10
N ILE A 348 19.11 -13.51 -12.52
CA ILE A 348 17.97 -13.01 -11.75
C ILE A 348 17.91 -13.69 -10.39
N ASP A 349 18.06 -15.01 -10.35
CA ASP A 349 18.03 -15.78 -9.11
C ASP A 349 19.14 -15.33 -8.16
N GLN A 350 20.36 -15.13 -8.67
CA GLN A 350 21.49 -14.63 -7.89
C GLN A 350 21.20 -13.25 -7.28
N HIS A 351 20.68 -12.32 -8.07
CA HIS A 351 20.35 -10.98 -7.58
C HIS A 351 19.17 -10.97 -6.60
N LEU A 352 18.16 -11.82 -6.79
CA LEU A 352 17.04 -11.94 -5.85
C LEU A 352 17.50 -12.47 -4.50
N LEU A 353 18.47 -13.38 -4.47
CA LEU A 353 19.00 -13.99 -3.24
C LEU A 353 20.14 -13.19 -2.59
N ASP A 354 20.59 -12.08 -3.19
CA ASP A 354 21.73 -11.31 -2.70
C ASP A 354 21.43 -10.58 -1.39
N ARG A 355 21.91 -11.15 -0.28
CA ARG A 355 21.77 -10.56 1.05
C ARG A 355 22.83 -9.50 1.36
N HIS A 356 23.91 -9.39 0.59
CA HIS A 356 24.96 -8.40 0.87
C HIS A 356 24.47 -6.97 0.70
N ARG A 357 23.45 -6.76 -0.14
CA ARG A 357 22.86 -5.45 -0.43
C ARG A 357 21.53 -5.23 0.32
N ALA A 358 21.07 -6.22 1.08
CA ALA A 358 19.74 -6.24 1.70
C ALA A 358 19.64 -5.35 2.95
N VAL A 359 20.00 -4.07 2.83
CA VAL A 359 19.97 -3.10 3.94
C VAL A 359 18.57 -2.81 4.45
N LEU A 360 17.52 -3.12 3.66
CA LEU A 360 16.12 -3.06 4.10
C LEU A 360 15.59 -4.39 4.63
N GLY A 361 16.43 -5.43 4.64
CA GLY A 361 16.14 -6.75 5.20
C GLY A 361 15.63 -7.77 4.20
N ASP A 362 15.33 -8.96 4.73
CA ASP A 362 14.80 -10.10 4.01
C ASP A 362 13.28 -10.01 3.86
N VAL A 363 12.76 -10.41 2.70
CA VAL A 363 11.33 -10.54 2.43
C VAL A 363 11.06 -11.94 1.89
N SER A 364 10.20 -12.69 2.59
CA SER A 364 9.87 -14.07 2.20
C SER A 364 9.49 -14.16 0.72
N ARG A 365 8.54 -13.35 0.29
CA ARG A 365 8.10 -13.27 -1.11
C ARG A 365 8.23 -11.87 -1.66
N LEU A 366 9.47 -11.38 -1.80
CA LEU A 366 9.76 -10.11 -2.48
C LEU A 366 9.11 -10.07 -3.88
N VAL A 367 9.11 -11.22 -4.55
CA VAL A 367 8.48 -11.42 -5.86
C VAL A 367 7.61 -12.67 -5.79
N SER A 368 6.48 -12.66 -6.48
CA SER A 368 5.60 -13.84 -6.63
C SER A 368 5.10 -13.96 -8.07
N PRO A 369 4.82 -15.19 -8.56
CA PRO A 369 4.15 -15.39 -9.84
C PRO A 369 2.79 -14.66 -9.85
N TYR A 370 2.50 -13.90 -10.91
CA TYR A 370 1.22 -13.21 -11.06
C TYR A 370 0.80 -13.12 -12.53
N GLY A 371 -0.33 -13.75 -12.86
CA GLY A 371 -0.78 -13.88 -14.25
C GLY A 371 0.34 -14.44 -15.14
N LYS A 372 0.71 -13.71 -16.20
CA LYS A 372 1.83 -14.06 -17.10
C LYS A 372 3.17 -13.43 -16.70
N GLY A 373 3.20 -12.61 -15.66
CA GLY A 373 4.39 -11.90 -15.18
C GLY A 373 4.65 -12.20 -13.71
N VAL A 374 5.14 -11.19 -13.00
CA VAL A 374 5.39 -11.25 -11.56
C VAL A 374 4.73 -10.09 -10.85
N GLN A 375 4.46 -10.26 -9.56
CA GLN A 375 4.10 -9.19 -8.65
C GLN A 375 5.28 -8.92 -7.71
N TRP A 376 5.67 -7.65 -7.61
CA TRP A 376 6.64 -7.17 -6.64
C TRP A 376 5.91 -6.82 -5.35
N ASN A 377 6.45 -7.25 -4.21
CA ASN A 377 5.95 -6.97 -2.87
C ASN A 377 7.10 -6.50 -1.96
N PRO A 378 7.73 -5.35 -2.27
CA PRO A 378 8.72 -4.75 -1.39
C PRO A 378 8.11 -4.43 -0.01
N ALA A 379 8.95 -4.19 1.00
CA ALA A 379 8.47 -3.69 2.30
C ALA A 379 8.29 -2.16 2.29
N ASP A 380 7.64 -1.66 1.24
CA ASP A 380 7.38 -0.24 0.94
C ASP A 380 6.38 0.44 1.90
N HIS A 381 5.56 -0.33 2.61
CA HIS A 381 4.74 0.20 3.72
C HIS A 381 5.53 0.92 4.84
N TRP A 382 6.84 0.66 4.96
CA TRP A 382 7.79 1.37 5.84
C TRP A 382 8.45 2.59 5.18
N CYS A 383 8.27 2.79 3.88
CA CYS A 383 8.66 3.98 3.14
C CYS A 383 7.62 5.08 3.39
N VAL A 384 7.86 5.88 4.42
CA VAL A 384 6.89 6.89 4.88
C VAL A 384 7.08 8.25 4.20
N ALA A 385 8.16 8.44 3.46
CA ALA A 385 8.41 9.63 2.67
C ALA A 385 9.24 9.33 1.43
N GLY A 386 9.21 10.21 0.43
CA GLY A 386 9.93 9.99 -0.81
C GLY A 386 10.07 11.22 -1.69
N GLU A 387 11.11 11.21 -2.52
CA GLU A 387 11.34 12.22 -3.55
C GLU A 387 11.64 11.55 -4.90
N LEU A 388 10.95 11.99 -5.96
CA LEU A 388 11.32 11.73 -7.35
C LEU A 388 11.47 13.06 -8.06
N LEU A 389 12.70 13.52 -8.22
CA LEU A 389 13.03 14.84 -8.78
C LEU A 389 13.53 14.72 -10.22
N ARG A 390 13.09 15.62 -11.10
CA ARG A 390 13.58 15.65 -12.49
C ARG A 390 15.00 16.20 -12.52
N ALA A 391 15.93 15.51 -13.16
CA ALA A 391 17.21 16.08 -13.57
C ALA A 391 17.19 16.46 -15.06
N GLU A 392 18.10 17.34 -15.46
CA GLU A 392 18.23 17.76 -16.85
C GLU A 392 18.64 16.55 -17.74
N PRO A 393 18.02 16.40 -18.92
CA PRO A 393 18.36 15.33 -19.85
C PRO A 393 19.76 15.54 -20.43
N ILE A 394 20.53 14.46 -20.56
CA ILE A 394 21.88 14.49 -21.15
C ILE A 394 21.94 13.65 -22.43
N ASP A 395 21.30 12.49 -22.44
CA ASP A 395 21.40 11.49 -23.50
C ASP A 395 20.01 10.96 -23.92
N SER A 396 19.99 9.79 -24.57
CA SER A 396 18.79 9.11 -25.07
C SER A 396 18.21 8.07 -24.11
N HIS A 397 18.75 7.90 -22.91
CA HIS A 397 18.33 6.88 -21.96
C HIS A 397 17.72 7.49 -20.69
N TRP A 398 16.99 6.65 -19.96
CA TRP A 398 16.61 6.97 -18.59
C TRP A 398 17.77 6.65 -17.66
N ALA A 399 18.04 7.51 -16.69
CA ALA A 399 19.00 7.21 -15.63
C ALA A 399 18.47 7.69 -14.28
N ILE A 400 18.89 7.03 -13.21
CA ILE A 400 18.57 7.44 -11.84
C ILE A 400 19.83 7.51 -10.99
N LYS A 401 19.82 8.40 -10.01
CA LYS A 401 20.72 8.35 -8.85
C LYS A 401 19.90 8.60 -7.60
N GLY A 402 20.39 8.18 -6.44
CA GLY A 402 19.61 8.37 -5.24
C GLY A 402 20.20 7.75 -4.00
N GLU A 403 19.40 7.82 -2.94
CA GLU A 403 19.71 7.27 -1.65
C GLU A 403 18.45 6.74 -0.94
N ILE A 404 18.70 5.83 -0.01
CA ILE A 404 17.73 5.32 0.95
C ILE A 404 18.21 5.74 2.33
N VAL A 405 17.35 6.40 3.10
CA VAL A 405 17.72 7.00 4.38
C VAL A 405 16.73 6.62 5.46
N GLU A 406 17.21 6.32 6.66
CA GLU A 406 16.35 6.20 7.84
C GLU A 406 15.68 7.53 8.14
N LEU A 407 14.49 7.49 8.72
CA LEU A 407 13.76 8.67 9.17
C LEU A 407 13.40 8.58 10.65
N HIS A 408 13.31 9.74 11.28
CA HIS A 408 12.78 9.88 12.63
C HIS A 408 11.74 11.01 12.65
N ARG A 409 10.63 10.82 13.36
CA ARG A 409 9.69 11.91 13.61
C ARG A 409 10.40 13.02 14.39
N TRP A 410 10.06 14.28 14.11
CA TRP A 410 10.41 15.36 15.01
C TRP A 410 9.78 15.10 16.38
N SER A 411 10.58 14.90 17.41
CA SER A 411 10.05 14.85 18.77
C SER A 411 9.51 16.24 19.12
N PRO A 412 8.30 16.36 19.68
CA PRO A 412 7.93 17.60 20.34
C PRO A 412 8.93 17.81 21.47
N THR A 413 9.63 18.95 21.48
CA THR A 413 10.48 19.32 22.61
C THR A 413 9.62 19.21 23.88
N PRO A 414 9.99 18.42 24.90
CA PRO A 414 9.24 18.38 26.14
C PRO A 414 9.19 19.81 26.69
N GLN A 415 7.99 20.38 26.82
CA GLN A 415 7.85 21.67 27.49
C GLN A 415 8.37 21.52 28.91
N PRO A 416 9.24 22.43 29.40
CA PRO A 416 9.63 22.41 30.80
C PRO A 416 8.36 22.54 31.66
N PRO A 417 8.28 21.82 32.79
CA PRO A 417 7.12 21.91 33.67
C PRO A 417 6.90 23.38 34.07
N PRO A 418 5.63 23.82 34.20
CA PRO A 418 5.34 25.18 34.59
C PRO A 418 6.04 25.48 35.91
N THR A 419 6.96 26.45 35.91
CA THR A 419 7.58 26.97 37.12
C THR A 419 6.47 27.44 38.06
N THR A 420 6.25 26.67 39.12
CA THR A 420 5.48 27.10 40.29
C THR A 420 6.21 28.31 40.85
N ARG A 421 5.63 29.51 40.65
CA ARG A 421 6.03 30.69 41.41
C ARG A 421 5.65 30.45 42.86
N ALA A 422 6.67 30.44 43.72
CA ALA A 422 6.53 30.50 45.17
C ALA A 422 5.99 31.85 45.63
#